data_AF-A0A9D9EP24-F1
#
_entry.id   AF-A0A9D9EP24-F1
#
_cell.length_a   1.000
_cell.length_b   1.000
_cell.length_c   1.000
_cell.angle_alpha   90.00
_cell.angle_beta   90.00
_cell.angle_gamma   90.00
#
_symmetry.space_group_name_H-M   'P 1'
#
loop_
_entity.id
_entity.type
_entity.pdbx_description
1 polymer ?
#
loop_
_entity_poly.entity_id
_entity_poly.type
_entity_poly.pdbx_seq_one_letter_code
_entity_poly.pdbx_strand_id
1 'polypeptide(L)'
;MNSTITLVAVFLAIALVSFLLLQLTKGRDLTGAKKPLRKDRAAIIRNASQKLAQNPRDVQALLAIGGLYYEEQNWEKAFSAYNSLSSLASSHPGEIDEFECTLRYGICALKLNRMDAAKKGLLAARRIRPSDPELNYNLGYVLYLEKDYEKAAPLLRAAVTANPENIQARRCLGLVLQKLNHYREALMVLRKVLEVYPEDKEALFSMGECFYETGGMDRALKVFVHLRADPVFGPQAALYSGIIHTQMEMNEKAAEDFEIGLKHPNLSTDIAIEMRYRYALLLIKMQELGRATVLLKDIQRIRPGYKDVSTLIARYQELNNNRNLQTYLLANQSEFTMLCRKIVSQFYTNAKVKVTEISVLGDYTDIVTDIDTPKWADIVIFRFFRSQGVIGELSLRDLYGRIKDLKAGRGICFSAGMFSEESKRFIEGRPIDLYNKDSLKRILDRVDSGRQLSGK
;
A
#
# COMPACT_ATOMS: atom_id res chain seq x y z
N MET A 1 21.41 36.57 59.56
CA MET A 1 20.88 37.65 58.70
C MET A 1 21.15 37.47 57.20
N ASN A 2 22.08 36.60 56.76
CA ASN A 2 22.40 36.48 55.32
C ASN A 2 21.47 35.56 54.50
N SER A 3 20.79 34.60 55.12
CA SER A 3 19.98 33.60 54.38
C SER A 3 18.63 34.12 53.90
N THR A 4 18.07 35.13 54.58
CA THR A 4 16.81 35.77 54.18
C THR A 4 17.03 36.78 53.05
N ILE A 5 18.16 37.48 53.05
CA ILE A 5 18.54 38.44 52.01
C ILE A 5 18.82 37.73 50.68
N THR A 6 19.49 36.57 50.71
CA THR A 6 19.71 35.76 49.51
C THR A 6 18.43 35.17 48.95
N LEU A 7 17.49 34.75 49.80
CA LEU A 7 16.19 34.23 49.33
C LEU A 7 15.35 35.31 48.63
N VAL A 8 15.32 36.53 49.19
CA VAL A 8 14.62 37.67 48.61
C VAL A 8 15.28 38.11 47.29
N ALA A 9 16.62 38.11 47.22
CA ALA A 9 17.34 38.43 45.99
C ALA A 9 17.09 37.41 44.87
N VAL A 10 17.04 36.11 45.20
CA VAL A 10 16.71 35.05 44.23
C VAL A 10 15.26 35.18 43.77
N PHE A 11 14.33 35.50 44.67
CA PHE A 11 12.92 35.70 44.31
C PHE A 11 12.73 36.92 43.39
N LEU A 12 13.44 38.02 43.66
CA LEU A 12 13.44 39.21 42.80
C LEU A 12 14.07 38.92 41.44
N ALA A 13 15.14 38.12 41.37
CA ALA A 13 15.76 37.72 40.11
C ALA A 13 14.84 36.82 39.28
N ILE A 14 14.15 35.86 39.90
CA ILE A 14 13.17 35.00 39.22
C ILE A 14 11.96 35.83 38.74
N ALA A 15 11.50 36.78 39.56
CA ALA A 15 10.44 37.71 39.17
C ALA A 15 10.87 38.58 37.97
N LEU A 16 12.11 39.10 37.98
CA LEU A 16 12.63 39.92 36.88
C LEU A 16 12.80 39.11 35.59
N VAL A 17 13.30 37.87 35.68
CA VAL A 17 13.46 36.97 34.54
C VAL A 17 12.10 36.52 34.00
N SER A 18 11.12 36.25 34.86
CA SER A 18 9.74 35.95 34.45
C SER A 18 9.05 37.16 33.80
N PHE A 19 9.33 38.38 34.29
CA PHE A 19 8.85 39.63 33.70
C PHE A 19 9.50 39.93 32.34
N LEU A 20 10.80 39.68 32.20
CA LEU A 20 11.53 39.77 30.94
C LEU A 20 11.10 38.68 29.94
N LEU A 21 10.82 37.46 30.41
CA LEU A 21 10.22 36.40 29.59
C LEU A 21 8.78 36.74 29.19
N LEU A 22 8.00 37.43 30.03
CA LEU A 22 6.69 37.97 29.64
C LEU A 22 6.80 39.10 28.61
N GLN A 23 7.87 39.91 28.67
CA GLN A 23 8.17 40.95 27.69
C GLN A 23 8.69 40.38 26.36
N LEU A 24 9.41 39.24 26.40
CA LEU A 24 9.91 38.53 25.21
C LEU A 24 8.87 37.60 24.58
N THR A 25 7.90 37.11 25.34
CA THR A 25 6.71 36.37 24.84
C THR A 25 5.56 37.29 24.43
N LYS A 26 5.65 38.59 24.71
CA LYS A 26 4.99 39.64 23.91
C LYS A 26 5.70 39.75 22.56
N GLY A 27 5.64 38.66 21.80
CA GLY A 27 5.79 38.71 20.36
C GLY A 27 4.81 39.75 19.83
N ARG A 28 5.34 40.61 18.95
CA ARG A 28 4.62 41.67 18.25
C ARG A 28 3.20 41.23 17.90
N ASP A 29 2.25 41.72 18.69
CA ASP A 29 0.89 41.93 18.23
C ASP A 29 0.97 42.91 17.06
N LEU A 30 1.01 42.37 15.83
CA LEU A 30 0.52 43.08 14.64
C LEU A 30 -1.02 43.09 14.64
N THR A 31 -1.62 43.29 15.81
CA THR A 31 -3.05 43.58 16.00
C THR A 31 -3.22 44.99 16.53
N GLY A 32 -2.55 45.94 15.86
CA GLY A 32 -2.96 47.34 15.83
C GLY A 32 -4.23 47.51 14.98
N ALA A 33 -5.32 46.82 15.32
CA ALA A 33 -6.65 47.09 14.78
C ALA A 33 -7.69 46.67 15.82
N LYS A 34 -8.20 47.65 16.58
CA LYS A 34 -9.45 47.56 17.36
C LYS A 34 -10.50 46.84 16.52
N LYS A 35 -11.07 45.71 16.96
CA LYS A 35 -12.22 45.02 16.33
C LYS A 35 -13.31 46.01 15.85
N PRO A 36 -13.51 46.21 14.52
CA PRO A 36 -14.69 46.85 13.96
C PRO A 36 -15.51 45.88 13.06
N LEU A 37 -14.94 44.74 12.66
CA LEU A 37 -15.45 43.91 11.56
C LEU A 37 -16.84 43.33 11.82
N ARG A 38 -17.20 43.02 13.08
CA ARG A 38 -18.46 42.31 13.37
C ARG A 38 -19.70 43.18 13.17
N LYS A 39 -19.59 44.49 13.42
CA LYS A 39 -20.68 45.46 13.19
C LYS A 39 -20.82 45.76 11.70
N ASP A 40 -19.70 45.98 11.01
CA ASP A 40 -19.69 46.25 9.57
C ASP A 40 -20.20 45.05 8.78
N ARG A 41 -19.81 43.83 9.15
CA ARG A 41 -20.33 42.57 8.58
C ARG A 41 -21.85 42.46 8.66
N ALA A 42 -22.42 42.58 9.87
CA ALA A 42 -23.85 42.40 10.06
C ALA A 42 -24.66 43.51 9.33
N ALA A 43 -24.10 44.71 9.24
CA ALA A 43 -24.67 45.81 8.48
C ALA A 43 -24.61 45.55 6.97
N ILE A 44 -23.47 45.08 6.44
CA ILE A 44 -23.29 44.72 5.02
C ILE A 44 -24.28 43.63 4.62
N ILE A 45 -24.35 42.54 5.38
CA ILE A 45 -25.29 41.44 5.10
C ILE A 45 -26.72 41.95 5.16
N ARG A 46 -27.10 42.73 6.18
CA ARG A 46 -28.47 43.24 6.31
C ARG A 46 -28.85 44.16 5.15
N ASN A 47 -28.00 45.14 4.83
CA ASN A 47 -28.24 46.11 3.76
C ASN A 47 -28.32 45.40 2.41
N ALA A 48 -27.34 44.56 2.09
CA ALA A 48 -27.34 43.80 0.84
C ALA A 48 -28.51 42.82 0.76
N SER A 49 -28.87 42.14 1.86
CA SER A 49 -30.03 41.22 1.88
C SER A 49 -31.35 41.96 1.69
N GLN A 50 -31.50 43.15 2.26
CA GLN A 50 -32.67 44.01 2.03
C GLN A 50 -32.75 44.44 0.55
N LYS A 51 -31.64 44.86 -0.04
CA LYS A 51 -31.58 45.21 -1.47
C LYS A 51 -31.89 44.02 -2.37
N LEU A 52 -31.35 42.85 -2.05
CA LEU A 52 -31.59 41.62 -2.81
C LEU A 52 -33.02 41.08 -2.67
N ALA A 53 -33.68 41.35 -1.54
CA ALA A 53 -35.09 41.02 -1.36
C ALA A 53 -36.00 41.90 -2.24
N GLN A 54 -35.61 43.15 -2.48
CA GLN A 54 -36.33 44.06 -3.38
C GLN A 54 -35.98 43.82 -4.85
N ASN A 55 -34.69 43.61 -5.14
CA ASN A 55 -34.14 43.33 -6.46
C ASN A 55 -33.06 42.24 -6.37
N PRO A 56 -33.38 40.98 -6.71
CA PRO A 56 -32.44 39.86 -6.68
C PRO A 56 -31.21 40.03 -7.60
N ARG A 57 -31.26 40.97 -8.54
CA ARG A 57 -30.20 41.28 -9.50
C ARG A 57 -29.49 42.61 -9.19
N ASP A 58 -29.63 43.15 -7.98
CA ASP A 58 -28.91 44.35 -7.55
C ASP A 58 -27.38 44.10 -7.54
N VAL A 59 -26.68 44.71 -8.50
CA VAL A 59 -25.24 44.48 -8.75
C VAL A 59 -24.39 44.85 -7.53
N GLN A 60 -24.66 46.00 -6.90
CA GLN A 60 -23.89 46.49 -5.75
C GLN A 60 -24.07 45.60 -4.52
N ALA A 61 -25.30 45.14 -4.27
CA ALA A 61 -25.57 44.19 -3.20
C ALA A 61 -24.87 42.86 -3.47
N LEU A 62 -24.97 42.31 -4.69
CA LEU A 62 -24.30 41.07 -5.08
C LEU A 62 -22.77 41.16 -4.97
N LEU A 63 -22.15 42.27 -5.39
CA LEU A 63 -20.71 42.51 -5.21
C LEU A 63 -20.33 42.52 -3.73
N ALA A 64 -21.10 43.23 -2.90
CA ALA A 64 -20.84 43.35 -1.47
C ALA A 64 -20.95 42.00 -0.73
N ILE A 65 -22.00 41.21 -0.99
CA ILE A 65 -22.14 39.89 -0.35
C ILE A 65 -21.21 38.85 -0.96
N GLY A 66 -20.95 38.90 -2.26
CA GLY A 66 -20.03 37.99 -2.95
C GLY A 66 -18.62 38.12 -2.40
N GLY A 67 -18.10 39.35 -2.32
CA GLY A 67 -16.79 39.65 -1.73
C GLY A 67 -16.70 39.23 -0.26
N LEU A 68 -17.70 39.59 0.55
CA LEU A 68 -17.73 39.19 1.96
C LEU A 68 -17.73 37.66 2.13
N TYR A 69 -18.58 36.94 1.38
CA TYR A 69 -18.60 35.49 1.44
C TYR A 69 -17.32 34.84 0.92
N TYR A 70 -16.66 35.47 -0.06
CA TYR A 70 -15.36 35.02 -0.56
C TYR A 70 -14.27 35.12 0.50
N GLU A 71 -14.16 36.26 1.17
CA GLU A 71 -13.21 36.49 2.27
C GLU A 71 -13.48 35.56 3.45
N GLU A 72 -14.76 35.29 3.75
CA GLU A 72 -15.18 34.33 4.78
C GLU A 72 -15.01 32.87 4.35
N GLN A 73 -14.54 32.60 3.13
CA GLN A 73 -14.42 31.26 2.55
C GLN A 73 -15.74 30.48 2.53
N ASN A 74 -16.87 31.20 2.49
CA ASN A 74 -18.20 30.63 2.29
C ASN A 74 -18.42 30.41 0.79
N TRP A 75 -17.73 29.38 0.26
CA TRP A 75 -17.63 29.14 -1.17
C TRP A 75 -18.97 28.96 -1.86
N GLU A 76 -19.95 28.33 -1.23
CA GLU A 76 -21.28 28.10 -1.82
C GLU A 76 -22.03 29.42 -2.05
N LYS A 77 -22.06 30.30 -1.04
CA LYS A 77 -22.74 31.59 -1.16
C LYS A 77 -21.98 32.55 -2.06
N ALA A 78 -20.65 32.57 -1.97
CA ALA A 78 -19.80 33.34 -2.86
C ALA A 78 -20.00 32.91 -4.31
N PHE A 79 -19.98 31.59 -4.58
CA PHE A 79 -20.24 31.02 -5.90
C PHE A 79 -21.60 31.46 -6.44
N SER A 80 -22.66 31.38 -5.63
CA SER A 80 -24.00 31.83 -6.05
C SER A 80 -24.03 33.32 -6.40
N ALA A 81 -23.37 34.19 -5.61
CA ALA A 81 -23.31 35.62 -5.89
C ALA A 81 -22.54 35.93 -7.17
N TYR A 82 -21.36 35.33 -7.36
CA TYR A 82 -20.54 35.53 -8.56
C TYR A 82 -21.15 34.90 -9.82
N ASN A 83 -21.94 33.82 -9.69
CA ASN A 83 -22.70 33.27 -10.81
C ASN A 83 -23.76 34.27 -11.31
N SER A 84 -24.49 34.89 -10.38
CA SER A 84 -25.45 35.96 -10.69
C SER A 84 -24.75 37.16 -11.32
N LEU A 85 -23.63 37.63 -10.75
CA LEU A 85 -22.83 38.74 -11.31
C LEU A 85 -22.30 38.43 -12.71
N SER A 86 -21.81 37.22 -12.95
CA SER A 86 -21.33 36.81 -14.28
C SER A 86 -22.44 36.83 -15.33
N SER A 87 -23.70 36.55 -14.95
CA SER A 87 -24.84 36.65 -15.88
C SER A 87 -25.27 38.09 -16.18
N LEU A 88 -24.87 39.05 -15.33
CA LEU A 88 -25.19 40.47 -15.44
C LEU A 88 -24.06 41.30 -16.06
N ALA A 89 -22.85 40.73 -16.19
CA ALA A 89 -21.66 41.42 -16.67
C ALA A 89 -21.88 42.12 -18.03
N SER A 90 -22.57 41.45 -18.97
CA SER A 90 -22.84 42.01 -20.30
C SER A 90 -23.84 43.18 -20.31
N SER A 91 -24.73 43.27 -19.32
CA SER A 91 -25.74 44.34 -19.22
C SER A 91 -25.31 45.51 -18.33
N HIS A 92 -24.22 45.37 -17.57
CA HIS A 92 -23.67 46.41 -16.69
C HIS A 92 -22.16 46.62 -16.92
N PRO A 93 -21.73 46.97 -18.14
CA PRO A 93 -20.32 47.21 -18.42
C PRO A 93 -19.79 48.38 -17.58
N GLY A 94 -18.65 48.19 -16.91
CA GLY A 94 -17.99 49.22 -16.10
C GLY A 94 -18.40 49.23 -14.61
N GLU A 95 -19.61 48.76 -14.26
CA GLU A 95 -19.98 48.53 -12.85
C GLU A 95 -19.45 47.20 -12.33
N ILE A 96 -19.36 46.19 -13.21
CA ILE A 96 -18.86 44.86 -12.90
C ILE A 96 -17.44 44.72 -13.45
N ASP A 97 -16.46 44.49 -12.58
CA ASP A 97 -15.16 43.99 -13.00
C ASP A 97 -15.33 42.54 -13.45
N GLU A 98 -15.53 42.36 -14.76
CA GLU A 98 -15.79 41.06 -15.38
C GLU A 98 -14.65 40.06 -15.13
N PHE A 99 -13.41 40.54 -15.10
CA PHE A 99 -12.27 39.67 -14.78
C PHE A 99 -12.36 39.18 -13.35
N GLU A 100 -12.55 40.08 -12.38
CA GLU A 100 -12.59 39.71 -10.97
C GLU A 100 -13.77 38.76 -10.69
N CYS A 101 -14.94 39.04 -11.28
CA CYS A 101 -16.11 38.19 -11.11
C CYS A 101 -15.91 36.78 -11.69
N THR A 102 -15.37 36.68 -12.91
CA THR A 102 -15.14 35.37 -13.56
C THR A 102 -14.00 34.58 -12.89
N LEU A 103 -12.96 35.27 -12.40
CA LEU A 103 -11.89 34.68 -11.60
C LEU A 103 -12.43 34.14 -10.27
N ARG A 104 -13.16 34.96 -9.49
CA ARG A 104 -13.72 34.55 -8.19
C ARG A 104 -14.78 33.46 -8.34
N TYR A 105 -15.62 33.51 -9.39
CA TYR A 105 -16.52 32.41 -9.76
C TYR A 105 -15.74 31.10 -9.97
N GLY A 106 -14.68 31.14 -10.77
CA GLY A 106 -13.84 29.98 -11.05
C GLY A 106 -13.15 29.41 -9.81
N ILE A 107 -12.63 30.29 -8.93
CA ILE A 107 -11.99 29.87 -7.67
C ILE A 107 -13.01 29.26 -6.70
N CYS A 108 -14.19 29.86 -6.54
CA CYS A 108 -15.24 29.28 -5.69
C CYS A 108 -15.67 27.90 -6.21
N ALA A 109 -15.83 27.76 -7.52
CA ALA A 109 -16.16 26.48 -8.15
C ALA A 109 -15.08 25.42 -7.87
N LEU A 110 -13.80 25.79 -7.97
CA LEU A 110 -12.68 24.91 -7.65
C LEU A 110 -12.72 24.45 -6.19
N LYS A 111 -12.98 25.36 -5.24
CA LYS A 111 -13.10 25.03 -3.81
C LYS A 111 -14.30 24.12 -3.50
N LEU A 112 -15.34 24.17 -4.32
CA LEU A 112 -16.52 23.30 -4.26
C LEU A 112 -16.36 22.00 -5.07
N ASN A 113 -15.16 21.73 -5.63
CA ASN A 113 -14.89 20.59 -6.49
C ASN A 113 -15.78 20.52 -7.76
N ARG A 114 -16.28 21.68 -8.23
CA ARG A 114 -17.08 21.82 -9.47
C ARG A 114 -16.16 22.11 -10.65
N MET A 115 -15.46 21.09 -11.15
CA MET A 115 -14.36 21.24 -12.11
C MET A 115 -14.75 21.92 -13.43
N ASP A 116 -15.91 21.57 -14.01
CA ASP A 116 -16.37 22.20 -15.26
C ASP A 116 -16.63 23.70 -15.10
N ALA A 117 -17.27 24.07 -13.97
CA ALA A 117 -17.53 25.46 -13.65
C ALA A 117 -16.23 26.23 -13.35
N ALA A 118 -15.28 25.61 -12.64
CA ALA A 118 -13.97 26.20 -12.36
C ALA A 118 -13.22 26.53 -13.66
N LYS A 119 -13.12 25.55 -14.55
CA LYS A 119 -12.47 25.72 -15.86
C LYS A 119 -13.17 26.77 -16.70
N LYS A 120 -14.51 26.78 -16.76
CA LYS A 120 -15.30 27.79 -17.47
C LYS A 120 -14.99 29.21 -16.97
N GLY A 121 -15.03 29.42 -15.66
CA GLY A 121 -14.75 30.72 -15.04
C GLY A 121 -13.34 31.21 -15.31
N LEU A 122 -12.34 30.35 -15.09
CA LEU A 122 -10.94 30.69 -15.28
C LEU A 122 -10.59 30.93 -16.76
N LEU A 123 -11.17 30.17 -17.70
CA LEU A 123 -11.00 30.44 -19.13
C LEU A 123 -11.65 31.75 -19.56
N ALA A 124 -12.78 32.14 -18.96
CA ALA A 124 -13.37 33.46 -19.19
C ALA A 124 -12.46 34.58 -18.67
N ALA A 125 -11.98 34.48 -17.42
CA ALA A 125 -11.03 35.44 -16.85
C ALA A 125 -9.74 35.56 -17.68
N ARG A 126 -9.25 34.44 -18.23
CA ARG A 126 -8.07 34.41 -19.10
C ARG A 126 -8.21 35.18 -20.40
N ARG A 127 -9.43 35.29 -20.95
CA ARG A 127 -9.67 36.11 -22.15
C ARG A 127 -9.47 37.61 -21.87
N ILE A 128 -9.62 38.03 -20.62
CA ILE A 128 -9.59 39.43 -20.21
C ILE A 128 -8.18 39.83 -19.73
N ARG A 129 -7.59 39.08 -18.78
CA ARG A 129 -6.22 39.33 -18.30
C ARG A 129 -5.40 38.03 -18.30
N PRO A 130 -4.76 37.64 -19.41
CA PRO A 130 -4.05 36.36 -19.51
C PRO A 130 -2.78 36.26 -18.67
N SER A 131 -2.18 37.39 -18.29
CA SER A 131 -0.92 37.44 -17.55
C SER A 131 -1.09 37.54 -16.03
N ASP A 132 -2.33 37.50 -15.53
CA ASP A 132 -2.59 37.63 -14.09
C ASP A 132 -2.03 36.41 -13.31
N PRO A 133 -1.24 36.63 -12.23
CA PRO A 133 -0.59 35.55 -11.50
C PRO A 133 -1.57 34.66 -10.72
N GLU A 134 -2.64 35.23 -10.15
CA GLU A 134 -3.65 34.46 -9.41
C GLU A 134 -4.44 33.57 -10.36
N LEU A 135 -4.86 34.12 -11.50
CA LEU A 135 -5.47 33.34 -12.58
C LEU A 135 -4.57 32.19 -13.04
N ASN A 136 -3.31 32.50 -13.38
CA ASN A 136 -2.38 31.51 -13.93
C ASN A 136 -2.10 30.38 -12.94
N TYR A 137 -2.03 30.69 -11.64
CA TYR A 137 -1.97 29.67 -10.60
C TYR A 137 -3.23 28.80 -10.58
N ASN A 138 -4.42 29.39 -10.48
CA ASN A 138 -5.66 28.63 -10.34
C ASN A 138 -5.97 27.78 -11.58
N LEU A 139 -5.77 28.31 -12.79
CA LEU A 139 -5.95 27.56 -14.02
C LEU A 139 -4.90 26.46 -14.18
N GLY A 140 -3.64 26.75 -13.82
CA GLY A 140 -2.58 25.75 -13.77
C GLY A 140 -2.89 24.61 -12.79
N TYR A 141 -3.47 24.93 -11.63
CA TYR A 141 -3.89 23.93 -10.64
C TYR A 141 -5.07 23.09 -11.14
N VAL A 142 -6.07 23.69 -11.80
CA VAL A 142 -7.16 22.93 -12.45
C VAL A 142 -6.61 21.93 -13.48
N LEU A 143 -5.67 22.37 -14.33
CA LEU A 143 -5.05 21.50 -15.34
C LEU A 143 -4.20 20.39 -14.71
N TYR A 144 -3.53 20.67 -13.59
CA TYR A 144 -2.84 19.66 -12.80
C TYR A 144 -3.81 18.57 -12.28
N LEU A 145 -4.97 18.96 -11.75
CA LEU A 145 -5.99 18.02 -11.29
C LEU A 145 -6.58 17.19 -12.45
N GLU A 146 -6.72 17.79 -13.63
CA GLU A 146 -7.11 17.10 -14.87
C GLU A 146 -5.98 16.25 -15.48
N LYS A 147 -4.80 16.24 -14.88
CA LYS A 147 -3.58 15.56 -15.37
C LYS A 147 -3.06 16.09 -16.72
N ASP A 148 -3.49 17.28 -17.15
CA ASP A 148 -2.97 17.98 -18.33
C ASP A 148 -1.71 18.79 -17.95
N TYR A 149 -0.67 18.05 -17.57
CA TYR A 149 0.57 18.62 -17.00
C TYR A 149 1.31 19.53 -17.99
N GLU A 150 1.26 19.20 -19.28
CA GLU A 150 1.90 19.97 -20.35
C GLU A 150 1.33 21.39 -20.45
N LYS A 151 0.00 21.54 -20.31
CA LYS A 151 -0.62 22.87 -20.28
C LYS A 151 -0.52 23.55 -18.92
N ALA A 152 -0.44 22.78 -17.83
CA ALA A 152 -0.31 23.32 -16.48
C ALA A 152 1.05 24.01 -16.24
N ALA A 153 2.14 23.38 -16.70
CA ALA A 153 3.51 23.83 -16.47
C ALA A 153 3.77 25.30 -16.86
N PRO A 154 3.46 25.78 -18.09
CA PRO A 154 3.73 27.16 -18.48
C PRO A 154 2.93 28.18 -17.66
N LEU A 155 1.70 27.86 -17.23
CA LEU A 155 0.89 28.75 -16.39
C LEU A 155 1.45 28.87 -14.97
N LEU A 156 1.83 27.73 -14.39
CA LEU A 156 2.42 27.71 -13.05
C LEU A 156 3.80 28.39 -13.05
N ARG A 157 4.59 28.25 -14.12
CA ARG A 157 5.84 29.04 -14.30
C ARG A 157 5.54 30.54 -14.32
N ALA A 158 4.57 30.98 -15.12
CA ALA A 158 4.19 32.39 -15.19
C ALA A 158 3.74 32.93 -13.81
N ALA A 159 2.94 32.16 -13.09
CA ALA A 159 2.48 32.53 -11.74
C ALA A 159 3.64 32.64 -10.73
N VAL A 160 4.58 31.69 -10.73
CA VAL A 160 5.75 31.69 -9.84
C VAL A 160 6.74 32.81 -10.19
N THR A 161 6.91 33.14 -11.47
CA THR A 161 7.76 34.25 -11.90
C THR A 161 7.18 35.59 -11.47
N ALA A 162 5.86 35.78 -11.64
CA ALA A 162 5.18 37.02 -11.29
C ALA A 162 5.01 37.19 -9.76
N ASN A 163 4.85 36.10 -9.01
CA ASN A 163 4.82 36.12 -7.55
C ASN A 163 5.69 35.00 -6.96
N PRO A 164 6.99 35.26 -6.72
CA PRO A 164 7.90 34.29 -6.12
C PRO A 164 7.54 33.90 -4.69
N GLU A 165 6.72 34.65 -3.96
CA GLU A 165 6.34 34.29 -2.59
C GLU A 165 5.15 33.33 -2.55
N ASN A 166 4.50 33.06 -3.69
CA ASN A 166 3.40 32.10 -3.76
C ASN A 166 3.94 30.66 -3.70
N ILE A 167 4.10 30.14 -2.47
CA ILE A 167 4.55 28.77 -2.22
C ILE A 167 3.58 27.73 -2.79
N GLN A 168 2.28 28.01 -2.86
CA GLN A 168 1.31 27.07 -3.42
C GLN A 168 1.47 26.91 -4.94
N ALA A 169 1.70 28.01 -5.66
CA ALA A 169 2.04 27.95 -7.09
C ALA A 169 3.36 27.22 -7.31
N ARG A 170 4.36 27.47 -6.46
CA ARG A 170 5.66 26.79 -6.51
C ARG A 170 5.53 25.29 -6.27
N ARG A 171 4.77 24.88 -5.26
CA ARG A 171 4.45 23.48 -4.96
C ARG A 171 3.82 22.81 -6.16
N CYS A 172 2.74 23.37 -6.71
CA CYS A 172 2.07 22.81 -7.89
C CYS A 172 3.02 22.71 -9.09
N LEU A 173 3.87 23.72 -9.32
CA LEU A 173 4.89 23.66 -10.36
C LEU A 173 5.85 22.49 -10.15
N GLY A 174 6.36 22.30 -8.92
CA GLY A 174 7.26 21.19 -8.59
C GLY A 174 6.63 19.81 -8.84
N LEU A 175 5.35 19.64 -8.45
CA LEU A 175 4.59 18.41 -8.70
C LEU A 175 4.36 18.17 -10.20
N VAL A 176 3.97 19.21 -10.95
CA VAL A 176 3.79 19.13 -12.41
C VAL A 176 5.09 18.77 -13.11
N LEU A 177 6.20 19.40 -12.76
CA LEU A 177 7.52 19.10 -13.33
C LEU A 177 7.94 17.66 -13.05
N GLN A 178 7.63 17.14 -11.86
CA GLN A 178 7.88 15.74 -11.54
C GLN A 178 7.07 14.80 -12.45
N LYS A 179 5.79 15.10 -12.69
CA LYS A 179 4.92 14.30 -13.58
C LYS A 179 5.31 14.41 -15.07
N LEU A 180 5.98 15.48 -15.46
CA LEU A 180 6.59 15.66 -16.78
C LEU A 180 8.00 15.06 -16.90
N ASN A 181 8.48 14.35 -15.87
CA ASN A 181 9.83 13.78 -15.80
C ASN A 181 10.96 14.82 -15.84
N HIS A 182 10.66 16.10 -15.59
CA HIS A 182 11.64 17.18 -15.48
C HIS A 182 12.28 17.18 -14.08
N TYR A 183 12.85 16.04 -13.68
CA TYR A 183 13.21 15.75 -12.29
C TYR A 183 14.20 16.73 -11.67
N ARG A 184 15.23 17.15 -12.42
CA ARG A 184 16.24 18.11 -11.92
C ARG A 184 15.63 19.46 -11.58
N GLU A 185 14.73 19.94 -12.44
CA GLU A 185 14.02 21.20 -12.21
C GLU A 185 13.01 21.08 -11.07
N ALA A 186 12.26 19.97 -11.04
CA ALA A 186 11.34 19.65 -9.96
C ALA A 186 12.05 19.67 -8.59
N LEU A 187 13.24 19.06 -8.47
CA LEU A 187 14.03 19.09 -7.23
C LEU A 187 14.39 20.51 -6.78
N MET A 188 14.79 21.39 -7.71
CA MET A 188 15.10 22.79 -7.37
C MET A 188 13.87 23.54 -6.86
N VAL A 189 12.71 23.30 -7.48
CA VAL A 189 11.45 23.93 -7.13
C VAL A 189 10.89 23.40 -5.81
N LEU A 190 10.86 22.08 -5.62
CA LEU A 190 10.36 21.40 -4.44
C LEU A 190 11.21 21.68 -3.20
N ARG A 191 12.54 21.81 -3.35
CA ARG A 191 13.42 22.19 -2.23
C ARG A 191 13.00 23.51 -1.59
N LYS A 192 12.67 24.53 -2.39
CA LYS A 192 12.19 25.82 -1.88
C LYS A 192 10.84 25.72 -1.17
N VAL A 193 9.99 24.77 -1.57
CA VAL A 193 8.72 24.50 -0.87
C VAL A 193 9.01 23.91 0.51
N LEU A 194 9.91 22.93 0.57
CA LEU A 194 10.29 22.23 1.80
C LEU A 194 11.13 23.08 2.76
N GLU A 195 11.79 24.14 2.27
CA GLU A 195 12.42 25.16 3.13
C GLU A 195 11.38 25.94 3.96
N VAL A 196 10.16 26.11 3.43
CA VAL A 196 9.06 26.81 4.13
C VAL A 196 8.13 25.84 4.86
N TYR A 197 7.83 24.69 4.25
CA TYR A 197 6.97 23.65 4.80
C TYR A 197 7.71 22.30 4.80
N PRO A 198 8.57 22.03 5.78
CA PRO A 198 9.41 20.82 5.80
C PRO A 198 8.64 19.50 5.81
N GLU A 199 7.40 19.52 6.31
CA GLU A 199 6.53 18.33 6.46
C GLU A 199 5.45 18.21 5.38
N ASP A 200 5.57 18.95 4.27
CA ASP A 200 4.67 18.78 3.12
C ASP A 200 4.88 17.39 2.49
N LYS A 201 4.02 16.44 2.86
CA LYS A 201 4.14 15.02 2.51
C LYS A 201 4.12 14.77 1.01
N GLU A 202 3.32 15.54 0.26
CA GLU A 202 3.25 15.41 -1.20
C GLU A 202 4.53 15.93 -1.86
N ALA A 203 5.03 17.09 -1.42
CA ALA A 203 6.29 17.64 -1.92
C ALA A 203 7.49 16.75 -1.56
N LEU A 204 7.51 16.20 -0.33
CA LEU A 204 8.49 15.21 0.09
C LEU A 204 8.42 13.98 -0.81
N PHE A 205 7.24 13.39 -1.00
CA PHE A 205 7.07 12.19 -1.81
C PHE A 205 7.54 12.40 -3.25
N SER A 206 7.12 13.49 -3.89
CA SER A 206 7.58 13.84 -5.24
C SER A 206 9.08 14.11 -5.30
N MET A 207 9.68 14.69 -4.26
CA MET A 207 11.14 14.83 -4.17
C MET A 207 11.83 13.46 -4.07
N GLY A 208 11.25 12.52 -3.33
CA GLY A 208 11.70 11.13 -3.25
C GLY A 208 11.66 10.43 -4.61
N GLU A 209 10.56 10.55 -5.36
CA GLU A 209 10.44 10.03 -6.73
C GLU A 209 11.51 10.65 -7.65
N CYS A 210 11.69 11.98 -7.60
CA CYS A 210 12.74 12.65 -8.38
C CYS A 210 14.15 12.16 -8.02
N PHE A 211 14.44 11.91 -6.73
CA PHE A 211 15.74 11.35 -6.34
C PHE A 211 15.92 9.92 -6.86
N TYR A 212 14.89 9.09 -6.81
CA TYR A 212 14.92 7.74 -7.34
C TYR A 212 15.24 7.73 -8.84
N GLU A 213 14.51 8.53 -9.62
CA GLU A 213 14.66 8.61 -11.08
C GLU A 213 15.98 9.24 -11.53
N THR A 214 16.60 10.07 -10.68
CA THR A 214 17.93 10.66 -10.94
C THR A 214 19.08 9.82 -10.39
N GLY A 215 18.82 8.62 -9.86
CA GLY A 215 19.83 7.69 -9.32
C GLY A 215 20.30 8.02 -7.90
N GLY A 216 19.70 9.01 -7.24
CA GLY A 216 19.98 9.39 -5.85
C GLY A 216 19.33 8.46 -4.83
N MET A 217 19.62 7.16 -4.89
CA MET A 217 18.92 6.12 -4.12
C MET A 217 18.96 6.36 -2.60
N ASP A 218 20.10 6.77 -2.03
CA ASP A 218 20.21 7.03 -0.58
C ASP A 218 19.30 8.18 -0.12
N ARG A 219 19.17 9.22 -0.95
CA ARG A 219 18.30 10.37 -0.66
C ARG A 219 16.83 10.01 -0.81
N ALA A 220 16.50 9.24 -1.84
CA ALA A 220 15.15 8.71 -2.05
C ALA A 220 14.72 7.83 -0.87
N LEU A 221 15.59 6.91 -0.44
CA LEU A 221 15.31 5.99 0.65
C LEU A 221 15.05 6.73 1.97
N LYS A 222 15.84 7.76 2.31
CA LYS A 222 15.59 8.60 3.49
C LYS A 222 14.19 9.21 3.49
N VAL A 223 13.76 9.74 2.35
CA VAL A 223 12.41 10.31 2.19
C VAL A 223 11.33 9.24 2.34
N PHE A 224 11.48 8.11 1.67
CA PHE A 224 10.46 7.06 1.70
C PHE A 224 10.35 6.36 3.06
N VAL A 225 11.46 6.20 3.79
CA VAL A 225 11.44 5.72 5.17
C VAL A 225 10.69 6.70 6.07
N HIS A 226 10.92 8.01 5.93
CA HIS A 226 10.20 9.05 6.70
C HIS A 226 8.69 9.04 6.45
N LEU A 227 8.27 8.76 5.21
CA LEU A 227 6.86 8.75 4.81
C LEU A 227 6.14 7.42 5.11
N ARG A 228 6.82 6.40 5.61
CA ARG A 228 6.28 5.04 5.75
C ARG A 228 5.04 4.92 6.63
N ALA A 229 4.94 5.77 7.66
CA ALA A 229 3.80 5.79 8.57
C ALA A 229 2.64 6.67 8.06
N ASP A 230 2.81 7.36 6.93
CA ASP A 230 1.80 8.27 6.41
C ASP A 230 0.59 7.51 5.85
N PRO A 231 -0.66 7.87 6.22
CA PRO A 231 -1.84 7.15 5.78
C PRO A 231 -2.10 7.13 4.27
N VAL A 232 -1.55 8.08 3.52
CA VAL A 232 -1.79 8.27 2.08
C VAL A 232 -0.58 7.83 1.27
N PHE A 233 0.62 8.24 1.69
CA PHE A 233 1.87 7.99 0.97
C PHE A 233 2.64 6.78 1.50
N GLY A 234 2.35 6.29 2.71
CA GLY A 234 3.03 5.16 3.34
C GLY A 234 3.11 3.90 2.48
N PRO A 235 2.01 3.44 1.84
CA PRO A 235 2.05 2.28 0.95
C PRO A 235 3.02 2.44 -0.23
N GLN A 236 2.94 3.57 -0.93
CA GLN A 236 3.82 3.84 -2.08
C GLN A 236 5.26 4.05 -1.62
N ALA A 237 5.48 4.72 -0.49
CA ALA A 237 6.81 4.93 0.07
C ALA A 237 7.46 3.60 0.48
N ALA A 238 6.69 2.69 1.08
CA ALA A 238 7.14 1.33 1.39
C ALA A 238 7.47 0.53 0.10
N LEU A 239 6.65 0.67 -0.95
CA LEU A 239 6.91 0.07 -2.26
C LEU A 239 8.26 0.55 -2.83
N TYR A 240 8.49 1.87 -2.87
CA TYR A 240 9.74 2.42 -3.37
C TYR A 240 10.95 2.04 -2.49
N SER A 241 10.80 2.02 -1.17
CA SER A 241 11.86 1.56 -0.25
C SER A 241 12.26 0.11 -0.56
N GLY A 242 11.26 -0.78 -0.72
CA GLY A 242 11.51 -2.18 -1.07
C GLY A 242 12.16 -2.36 -2.44
N ILE A 243 11.79 -1.53 -3.43
CA ILE A 243 12.45 -1.50 -4.75
C ILE A 243 13.92 -1.10 -4.61
N ILE A 244 14.21 -0.03 -3.87
CA ILE A 244 15.57 0.47 -3.68
C ILE A 244 16.42 -0.57 -2.94
N HIS A 245 15.93 -1.14 -1.83
CA HIS A 245 16.65 -2.19 -1.11
C HIS A 245 16.88 -3.44 -1.96
N THR A 246 15.95 -3.79 -2.85
CA THR A 246 16.14 -4.90 -3.81
C THR A 246 17.28 -4.59 -4.79
N GLN A 247 17.36 -3.35 -5.30
CA GLN A 247 18.44 -2.90 -6.19
C GLN A 247 19.80 -2.86 -5.47
N MET A 248 19.81 -2.56 -4.17
CA MET A 248 21.00 -2.59 -3.31
C MET A 248 21.37 -4.00 -2.80
N GLU A 249 20.67 -5.05 -3.27
CA GLU A 249 20.84 -6.44 -2.83
C GLU A 249 20.59 -6.69 -1.32
N MET A 250 19.93 -5.76 -0.64
CA MET A 250 19.52 -5.88 0.76
C MET A 250 18.20 -6.63 0.88
N ASN A 251 18.19 -7.92 0.53
CA ASN A 251 16.98 -8.71 0.36
C ASN A 251 16.08 -8.75 1.61
N GLU A 252 16.64 -8.88 2.81
CA GLU A 252 15.87 -8.92 4.06
C GLU A 252 15.12 -7.61 4.32
N LYS A 253 15.81 -6.47 4.17
CA LYS A 253 15.19 -5.13 4.31
C LYS A 253 14.12 -4.88 3.26
N ALA A 254 14.36 -5.34 2.02
CA ALA A 254 13.37 -5.23 0.96
C ALA A 254 12.09 -6.03 1.28
N ALA A 255 12.23 -7.22 1.86
CA ALA A 255 11.10 -8.03 2.31
C ALA A 255 10.32 -7.32 3.43
N GLU A 256 11.03 -6.78 4.44
CA GLU A 256 10.41 -6.00 5.52
C GLU A 256 9.62 -4.81 4.99
N ASP A 257 10.18 -4.05 4.04
CA ASP A 257 9.52 -2.89 3.44
C ASP A 257 8.22 -3.28 2.72
N PHE A 258 8.23 -4.35 1.93
CA PHE A 258 7.01 -4.85 1.29
C PHE A 258 5.98 -5.34 2.32
N GLU A 259 6.40 -6.04 3.37
CA GLU A 259 5.50 -6.48 4.43
C GLU A 259 4.86 -5.30 5.19
N ILE A 260 5.62 -4.24 5.45
CA ILE A 260 5.10 -3.03 6.08
C ILE A 260 4.06 -2.36 5.18
N GLY A 261 4.35 -2.20 3.89
CA GLY A 261 3.42 -1.61 2.94
C GLY A 261 2.11 -2.40 2.79
N LEU A 262 2.19 -3.74 2.82
CA LEU A 262 1.01 -4.62 2.74
C LEU A 262 0.11 -4.58 3.98
N LYS A 263 0.62 -4.11 5.13
CA LYS A 263 -0.14 -3.97 6.39
C LYS A 263 -0.87 -2.64 6.52
N HIS A 264 -0.69 -1.72 5.57
CA HIS A 264 -1.22 -0.38 5.65
C HIS A 264 -2.76 -0.35 5.47
N PRO A 265 -3.53 0.36 6.32
CA PRO A 265 -5.01 0.30 6.30
C PRO A 265 -5.63 0.84 5.01
N ASN A 266 -5.05 1.89 4.43
CA ASN A 266 -5.55 2.55 3.21
C ASN A 266 -4.86 2.06 1.91
N LEU A 267 -4.42 0.81 1.89
CA LEU A 267 -3.71 0.25 0.74
C LEU A 267 -4.66 0.09 -0.46
N SER A 268 -4.38 0.79 -1.57
CA SER A 268 -5.14 0.61 -2.81
C SER A 268 -4.81 -0.74 -3.47
N THR A 269 -5.79 -1.30 -4.17
CA THR A 269 -5.66 -2.60 -4.84
C THR A 269 -4.53 -2.64 -5.85
N ASP A 270 -4.32 -1.55 -6.62
CA ASP A 270 -3.25 -1.47 -7.61
C ASP A 270 -1.86 -1.53 -6.99
N ILE A 271 -1.65 -0.77 -5.91
CA ILE A 271 -0.38 -0.77 -5.18
C ILE A 271 -0.16 -2.13 -4.53
N ALA A 272 -1.20 -2.72 -3.95
CA ALA A 272 -1.12 -4.03 -3.33
C ALA A 272 -0.71 -5.12 -4.33
N ILE A 273 -1.25 -5.09 -5.55
CA ILE A 273 -0.89 -6.03 -6.62
C ILE A 273 0.58 -5.85 -7.02
N GLU A 274 1.01 -4.61 -7.29
CA GLU A 274 2.40 -4.35 -7.70
C GLU A 274 3.40 -4.71 -6.59
N MET A 275 3.06 -4.41 -5.34
CA MET A 275 3.88 -4.73 -4.17
C MET A 275 3.99 -6.25 -3.97
N ARG A 276 2.88 -6.99 -4.01
CA ARG A 276 2.89 -8.47 -3.94
C ARG A 276 3.71 -9.07 -5.08
N TYR A 277 3.63 -8.50 -6.28
CA TYR A 277 4.36 -9.00 -7.44
C TYR A 277 5.87 -8.86 -7.24
N ARG A 278 6.33 -7.66 -6.87
CA ARG A 278 7.76 -7.42 -6.60
C ARG A 278 8.26 -8.23 -5.43
N TYR A 279 7.44 -8.37 -4.38
CA TYR A 279 7.80 -9.18 -3.24
C TYR A 279 7.91 -10.66 -3.59
N ALA A 280 7.00 -11.19 -4.41
CA ALA A 280 7.10 -12.57 -4.89
C ALA A 280 8.39 -12.82 -5.70
N LEU A 281 8.78 -11.88 -6.57
CA LEU A 281 10.04 -11.98 -7.32
C LEU A 281 11.27 -11.97 -6.40
N LEU A 282 11.26 -11.14 -5.36
CA LEU A 282 12.31 -11.12 -4.34
C LEU A 282 12.40 -12.47 -3.60
N LEU A 283 11.26 -13.01 -3.18
CA LEU A 283 11.20 -14.31 -2.49
C LEU A 283 11.68 -15.46 -3.39
N ILE A 284 11.39 -15.41 -4.69
CA ILE A 284 11.94 -16.35 -5.67
C ILE A 284 13.47 -16.25 -5.72
N LYS A 285 14.04 -15.03 -5.75
CA LYS A 285 15.50 -14.81 -5.69
C LYS A 285 16.10 -15.41 -4.40
N MET A 286 15.36 -15.34 -3.29
CA MET A 286 15.74 -15.91 -1.99
C MET A 286 15.45 -17.42 -1.86
N GLN A 287 14.93 -18.08 -2.91
CA GLN A 287 14.51 -19.49 -2.91
C GLN A 287 13.35 -19.83 -1.93
N GLU A 288 12.59 -18.82 -1.49
CA GLU A 288 11.38 -18.98 -0.65
C GLU A 288 10.11 -19.23 -1.51
N LEU A 289 10.15 -20.29 -2.32
CA LEU A 289 9.15 -20.58 -3.37
C LEU A 289 7.71 -20.71 -2.83
N GLY A 290 7.55 -21.25 -1.61
CA GLY A 290 6.24 -21.42 -0.99
C GLY A 290 5.53 -20.09 -0.75
N ARG A 291 6.20 -19.13 -0.10
CA ARG A 291 5.66 -17.79 0.17
C ARG A 291 5.44 -17.01 -1.13
N ALA A 292 6.38 -17.09 -2.07
CA ALA A 292 6.22 -16.46 -3.38
C ALA A 292 4.96 -16.94 -4.10
N THR A 293 4.70 -18.26 -4.08
CA THR A 293 3.52 -18.85 -4.74
C THR A 293 2.21 -18.39 -4.10
N VAL A 294 2.17 -18.17 -2.78
CA VAL A 294 0.99 -17.62 -2.09
C VAL A 294 0.68 -16.21 -2.60
N LEU A 295 1.68 -15.32 -2.65
CA LEU A 295 1.52 -13.96 -3.14
C LEU A 295 1.08 -13.92 -4.61
N LEU A 296 1.66 -14.76 -5.46
CA LEU A 296 1.29 -14.85 -6.87
C LEU A 296 -0.16 -15.32 -7.05
N LYS A 297 -0.61 -16.31 -6.26
CA LYS A 297 -2.01 -16.77 -6.30
C LYS A 297 -2.99 -15.70 -5.83
N ASP A 298 -2.61 -14.92 -4.82
CA ASP A 298 -3.41 -13.77 -4.38
C ASP A 298 -3.57 -12.74 -5.49
N ILE A 299 -2.49 -12.43 -6.22
CA ILE A 299 -2.55 -11.54 -7.39
C ILE A 299 -3.49 -12.11 -8.45
N GLN A 300 -3.32 -13.39 -8.83
CA GLN A 300 -4.14 -14.04 -9.86
C GLN A 300 -5.63 -14.02 -9.51
N ARG A 301 -5.98 -14.13 -8.22
CA ARG A 301 -7.37 -14.05 -7.74
C ARG A 301 -7.95 -12.63 -7.88
N ILE A 302 -7.15 -11.60 -7.59
CA ILE A 302 -7.60 -10.20 -7.63
C ILE A 302 -7.63 -9.67 -9.08
N ARG A 303 -6.60 -9.99 -9.86
CA ARG A 303 -6.43 -9.55 -11.25
C ARG A 303 -5.86 -10.69 -12.09
N PRO A 304 -6.74 -11.52 -12.69
CA PRO A 304 -6.33 -12.55 -13.63
C PRO A 304 -5.55 -11.93 -14.81
N GLY A 305 -4.43 -12.54 -15.21
CA GLY A 305 -3.63 -12.06 -16.34
C GLY A 305 -2.71 -10.87 -16.02
N TYR A 306 -2.49 -10.56 -14.74
CA TYR A 306 -1.50 -9.56 -14.37
C TYR A 306 -0.07 -10.02 -14.71
N LYS A 307 0.58 -9.36 -15.68
CA LYS A 307 1.94 -9.66 -16.14
C LYS A 307 2.13 -11.17 -16.44
N ASP A 308 3.21 -11.76 -15.96
CA ASP A 308 3.60 -13.16 -16.11
C ASP A 308 3.23 -14.04 -14.91
N VAL A 309 2.30 -13.58 -14.04
CA VAL A 309 1.94 -14.26 -12.78
C VAL A 309 1.49 -15.70 -13.00
N SER A 310 0.67 -15.97 -14.01
CA SER A 310 0.21 -17.34 -14.33
C SER A 310 1.37 -18.27 -14.68
N THR A 311 2.33 -17.78 -15.48
CA THR A 311 3.53 -18.51 -15.87
C THR A 311 4.45 -18.75 -14.68
N LEU A 312 4.65 -17.75 -13.82
CA LEU A 312 5.46 -17.88 -12.61
C LEU A 312 4.85 -18.91 -11.65
N ILE A 313 3.52 -18.90 -11.48
CA ILE A 313 2.82 -19.91 -10.68
C ILE A 313 3.09 -21.31 -11.24
N ALA A 314 2.86 -21.54 -12.53
CA ALA A 314 3.08 -22.85 -13.14
C ALA A 314 4.52 -23.35 -12.93
N ARG A 315 5.51 -22.50 -13.24
CA ARG A 315 6.94 -22.82 -13.12
C ARG A 315 7.35 -23.17 -11.68
N TYR A 316 6.97 -22.34 -10.71
CA TYR A 316 7.45 -22.52 -9.32
C TYR A 316 6.60 -23.49 -8.52
N GLN A 317 5.37 -23.80 -8.94
CA GLN A 317 4.65 -24.95 -8.43
C GLN A 317 5.38 -26.24 -8.78
N GLU A 318 5.82 -26.42 -10.03
CA GLU A 318 6.58 -27.62 -10.42
C GLU A 318 7.91 -27.76 -9.68
N LEU A 319 8.64 -26.65 -9.48
CA LEU A 319 9.91 -26.64 -8.75
C LEU A 319 9.74 -26.84 -7.23
N ASN A 320 8.70 -26.29 -6.62
CA ASN A 320 8.41 -26.57 -5.21
C ASN A 320 8.04 -28.06 -5.01
N ASN A 321 7.28 -28.61 -5.96
CA ASN A 321 6.96 -30.05 -5.98
C ASN A 321 8.23 -30.92 -6.11
N ASN A 322 9.31 -30.40 -6.70
CA ASN A 322 10.59 -31.08 -6.78
C ASN A 322 11.33 -31.12 -5.45
N ARG A 323 11.25 -30.13 -4.55
CA ARG A 323 12.07 -30.14 -3.31
C ARG A 323 11.69 -31.30 -2.39
N ASN A 324 10.40 -31.52 -2.12
CA ASN A 324 9.97 -32.64 -1.27
C ASN A 324 10.18 -34.01 -1.93
N LEU A 325 9.95 -34.12 -3.24
CA LEU A 325 10.24 -35.35 -3.97
C LEU A 325 11.76 -35.62 -4.03
N GLN A 326 12.56 -34.57 -4.15
CA GLN A 326 14.02 -34.61 -4.09
C GLN A 326 14.48 -35.01 -2.68
N THR A 327 13.91 -34.45 -1.62
CA THR A 327 14.18 -34.89 -0.25
C THR A 327 13.78 -36.35 -0.06
N TYR A 328 12.61 -36.75 -0.55
CA TYR A 328 12.12 -38.12 -0.47
C TYR A 328 13.08 -39.12 -1.15
N LEU A 329 13.66 -38.76 -2.29
CA LEU A 329 14.52 -39.66 -3.06
C LEU A 329 15.99 -39.58 -2.68
N LEU A 330 16.51 -38.38 -2.41
CA LEU A 330 17.95 -38.09 -2.39
C LEU A 330 18.51 -37.62 -1.03
N ALA A 331 17.68 -37.31 -0.03
CA ALA A 331 18.15 -36.81 1.26
C ALA A 331 18.92 -37.85 2.09
N ASN A 332 19.61 -37.46 3.16
CA ASN A 332 20.11 -38.47 4.10
C ASN A 332 18.95 -39.22 4.79
N GLN A 333 19.25 -40.35 5.45
CA GLN A 333 18.21 -41.19 6.04
C GLN A 333 17.38 -40.46 7.12
N SER A 334 18.00 -39.56 7.89
CA SER A 334 17.34 -38.78 8.94
C SER A 334 16.29 -37.82 8.37
N GLU A 335 16.66 -37.05 7.36
CA GLU A 335 15.78 -36.13 6.65
C GLU A 335 14.62 -36.85 5.95
N PHE A 336 14.91 -37.99 5.32
CA PHE A 336 13.89 -38.85 4.72
C PHE A 336 12.88 -39.33 5.77
N THR A 337 13.36 -39.89 6.89
CA THR A 337 12.48 -40.35 7.97
C THR A 337 11.67 -39.20 8.58
N MET A 338 12.25 -38.00 8.70
CA MET A 338 11.53 -36.81 9.18
C MET A 338 10.38 -36.43 8.24
N LEU A 339 10.61 -36.46 6.92
CA LEU A 339 9.57 -36.23 5.91
C LEU A 339 8.46 -37.29 6.01
N CYS A 340 8.82 -38.58 6.12
CA CYS A 340 7.86 -39.67 6.30
C CYS A 340 6.99 -39.46 7.56
N ARG A 341 7.60 -39.11 8.70
CA ARG A 341 6.86 -38.81 9.94
C ARG A 341 5.88 -37.65 9.76
N LYS A 342 6.28 -36.61 9.01
CA LYS A 342 5.41 -35.46 8.71
C LYS A 342 4.22 -35.85 7.83
N ILE A 343 4.41 -36.77 6.88
CA ILE A 343 3.32 -37.34 6.08
C ILE A 343 2.35 -38.10 7.01
N VAL A 344 2.87 -39.00 7.84
CA VAL A 344 2.07 -39.83 8.76
C VAL A 344 1.24 -38.99 9.72
N SER A 345 1.84 -37.96 10.35
CA SER A 345 1.14 -37.12 11.32
C SER A 345 0.00 -36.29 10.73
N GLN A 346 -0.02 -36.11 9.41
CA GLN A 346 -1.03 -35.35 8.69
C GLN A 346 -1.98 -36.24 7.88
N PHE A 347 -1.76 -37.56 7.85
CA PHE A 347 -2.43 -38.48 6.93
C PHE A 347 -3.93 -38.63 7.20
N TYR A 348 -4.30 -38.71 8.47
CA TYR A 348 -5.70 -38.79 8.89
C TYR A 348 -6.19 -37.46 9.45
N THR A 349 -7.20 -36.88 8.81
CA THR A 349 -7.94 -35.71 9.31
C THR A 349 -8.67 -36.05 10.61
N ASN A 350 -8.55 -35.19 11.63
CA ASN A 350 -9.20 -35.33 12.94
C ASN A 350 -8.91 -36.65 13.67
N ALA A 351 -7.68 -37.14 13.59
CA ALA A 351 -7.19 -38.29 14.35
C ALA A 351 -6.02 -37.89 15.25
N LYS A 352 -5.92 -38.53 16.42
CA LYS A 352 -4.69 -38.51 17.21
C LYS A 352 -3.79 -39.63 16.72
N VAL A 353 -2.66 -39.25 16.10
CA VAL A 353 -1.68 -40.19 15.55
C VAL A 353 -0.49 -40.29 16.49
N LYS A 354 -0.23 -41.49 17.03
CA LYS A 354 0.93 -41.76 17.88
C LYS A 354 1.86 -42.75 17.17
N VAL A 355 3.08 -42.30 16.85
CA VAL A 355 4.11 -43.19 16.30
C VAL A 355 4.66 -44.07 17.42
N THR A 356 4.58 -45.40 17.23
CA THR A 356 5.02 -46.41 18.20
C THR A 356 6.36 -47.01 17.82
N GLU A 357 6.58 -47.26 16.53
CA GLU A 357 7.82 -47.84 16.02
C GLU A 357 8.20 -47.22 14.67
N ILE A 358 9.50 -47.06 14.43
CA ILE A 358 10.06 -46.73 13.11
C ILE A 358 11.14 -47.76 12.79
N SER A 359 10.94 -48.58 11.76
CA SER A 359 11.94 -49.52 11.27
C SER A 359 12.51 -49.00 9.94
N VAL A 360 13.82 -48.77 9.89
CA VAL A 360 14.52 -48.36 8.66
C VAL A 360 15.21 -49.57 8.05
N LEU A 361 14.81 -49.95 6.84
CA LEU A 361 15.40 -51.03 6.06
C LEU A 361 16.02 -50.47 4.77
N GLY A 362 16.83 -51.27 4.08
CA GLY A 362 17.56 -50.83 2.88
C GLY A 362 16.63 -50.34 1.76
N ASP A 363 15.49 -51.00 1.58
CA ASP A 363 14.58 -50.74 0.45
C ASP A 363 13.37 -49.87 0.84
N TYR A 364 13.07 -49.76 2.13
CA TYR A 364 11.90 -49.05 2.63
C TYR A 364 12.04 -48.63 4.11
N THR A 365 11.17 -47.72 4.55
CA THR A 365 11.00 -47.38 5.97
C THR A 365 9.56 -47.65 6.40
N ASP A 366 9.40 -48.40 7.49
CA ASP A 366 8.12 -48.64 8.14
C ASP A 366 7.93 -47.70 9.31
N ILE A 367 6.72 -47.14 9.44
CA ILE A 367 6.28 -46.36 10.59
C ILE A 367 4.98 -46.98 11.09
N VAL A 368 5.02 -47.55 12.28
CA VAL A 368 3.84 -48.12 12.96
C VAL A 368 3.21 -47.04 13.82
N THR A 369 1.90 -46.92 13.74
CA THR A 369 1.15 -45.91 14.48
C THR A 369 -0.12 -46.45 15.10
N ASP A 370 -0.40 -45.98 16.32
CA ASP A 370 -1.74 -46.04 16.90
C ASP A 370 -2.52 -44.83 16.38
N ILE A 371 -3.68 -45.09 15.78
CA ILE A 371 -4.57 -44.07 15.26
C ILE A 371 -5.85 -44.11 16.06
N ASP A 372 -6.17 -42.99 16.69
CA ASP A 372 -7.38 -42.84 17.50
C ASP A 372 -8.26 -41.73 16.90
N THR A 373 -9.48 -42.09 16.54
CA THR A 373 -10.50 -41.19 16.01
C THR A 373 -11.75 -41.27 16.87
N PRO A 374 -12.67 -40.30 16.80
CA PRO A 374 -13.95 -40.38 17.52
C PRO A 374 -14.81 -41.62 17.18
N LYS A 375 -14.53 -42.31 16.07
CA LYS A 375 -15.33 -43.43 15.57
C LYS A 375 -14.66 -44.79 15.69
N TRP A 376 -13.33 -44.83 15.69
CA TRP A 376 -12.54 -46.06 15.67
C TRP A 376 -11.11 -45.79 16.14
N ALA A 377 -10.48 -46.82 16.70
CA ALA A 377 -9.06 -46.84 17.01
C ALA A 377 -8.44 -48.11 16.42
N ASP A 378 -7.29 -47.98 15.77
CA ASP A 378 -6.62 -49.09 15.09
C ASP A 378 -5.11 -48.84 14.96
N ILE A 379 -4.36 -49.92 14.75
CA ILE A 379 -2.95 -49.87 14.42
C ILE A 379 -2.82 -49.83 12.89
N VAL A 380 -2.07 -48.86 12.39
CA VAL A 380 -1.79 -48.70 10.96
C VAL A 380 -0.29 -48.67 10.72
N ILE A 381 0.15 -49.41 9.70
CA ILE A 381 1.54 -49.47 9.29
C ILE A 381 1.71 -48.67 7.99
N PHE A 382 2.60 -47.68 8.01
CA PHE A 382 2.97 -46.90 6.84
C PHE A 382 4.32 -47.38 6.32
N ARG A 383 4.38 -47.84 5.06
CA ARG A 383 5.61 -48.27 4.39
C ARG A 383 5.99 -47.29 3.29
N PHE A 384 7.21 -46.75 3.35
CA PHE A 384 7.73 -45.80 2.38
C PHE A 384 8.87 -46.43 1.58
N PHE A 385 8.62 -46.76 0.32
CA PHE A 385 9.65 -47.22 -0.60
C PHE A 385 10.44 -46.04 -1.15
N ARG A 386 11.76 -46.16 -1.06
CA ARG A 386 12.69 -45.10 -1.47
C ARG A 386 13.31 -45.39 -2.85
N SER A 387 12.47 -45.81 -3.79
CA SER A 387 12.88 -46.21 -5.14
C SER A 387 11.91 -45.69 -6.19
N GLN A 388 12.43 -45.45 -7.40
CA GLN A 388 11.65 -45.15 -8.60
C GLN A 388 11.32 -46.41 -9.43
N GLY A 389 11.82 -47.57 -9.02
CA GLY A 389 11.62 -48.83 -9.70
C GLY A 389 10.21 -49.41 -9.54
N VAL A 390 10.02 -50.61 -10.08
CA VAL A 390 8.77 -51.37 -9.92
C VAL A 390 8.83 -52.15 -8.61
N ILE A 391 7.86 -51.91 -7.72
CA ILE A 391 7.66 -52.68 -6.50
C ILE A 391 6.87 -53.94 -6.84
N GLY A 392 7.45 -55.09 -6.56
CA GLY A 392 6.86 -56.41 -6.83
C GLY A 392 6.08 -56.99 -5.64
N GLU A 393 5.33 -58.04 -5.92
CA GLU A 393 4.40 -58.69 -4.99
C GLU A 393 5.06 -59.13 -3.66
N LEU A 394 6.30 -59.62 -3.71
CA LEU A 394 7.03 -60.11 -2.54
C LEU A 394 7.14 -59.03 -1.44
N SER A 395 7.34 -57.77 -1.81
CA SER A 395 7.43 -56.66 -0.86
C SER A 395 6.10 -56.39 -0.14
N LEU A 396 4.97 -56.67 -0.80
CA LEU A 396 3.63 -56.52 -0.22
C LEU A 396 3.21 -57.76 0.58
N ARG A 397 3.69 -58.96 0.21
CA ARG A 397 3.53 -60.17 1.02
C ARG A 397 4.22 -60.02 2.38
N ASP A 398 5.43 -59.49 2.38
CA ASP A 398 6.16 -59.16 3.61
C ASP A 398 5.37 -58.17 4.50
N LEU A 399 4.89 -57.07 3.91
CA LEU A 399 4.04 -56.12 4.64
C LEU A 399 2.79 -56.79 5.21
N TYR A 400 2.13 -57.64 4.43
CA TYR A 400 0.93 -58.35 4.89
C TYR A 400 1.21 -59.30 6.05
N GLY A 401 2.40 -59.92 6.08
CA GLY A 401 2.90 -60.66 7.24
C GLY A 401 3.00 -59.76 8.47
N ARG A 402 3.68 -58.62 8.35
CA ARG A 402 3.80 -57.63 9.44
C ARG A 402 2.45 -57.12 9.94
N ILE A 403 1.49 -56.88 9.05
CA ILE A 403 0.12 -56.48 9.42
C ILE A 403 -0.51 -57.54 10.34
N LYS A 404 -0.36 -58.83 10.02
CA LYS A 404 -0.89 -59.91 10.85
C LYS A 404 -0.17 -60.02 12.19
N ASP A 405 1.15 -59.94 12.19
CA ASP A 405 1.97 -60.07 13.40
C ASP A 405 1.66 -58.96 14.42
N LEU A 406 1.51 -57.73 13.92
CA LEU A 406 1.16 -56.57 14.73
C LEU A 406 -0.35 -56.46 15.02
N LYS A 407 -1.18 -57.33 14.43
CA LYS A 407 -2.64 -57.24 14.42
C LYS A 407 -3.14 -55.85 13.98
N ALA A 408 -2.44 -55.25 13.03
CA ALA A 408 -2.81 -53.98 12.44
C ALA A 408 -4.03 -54.16 11.54
N GLY A 409 -4.99 -53.24 11.59
CA GLY A 409 -6.14 -53.32 10.69
C GLY A 409 -5.84 -52.85 9.27
N ARG A 410 -4.72 -52.13 9.03
CA ARG A 410 -4.35 -51.67 7.68
C ARG A 410 -2.85 -51.41 7.48
N GLY A 411 -2.38 -51.65 6.27
CA GLY A 411 -1.10 -51.16 5.76
C GLY A 411 -1.27 -50.13 4.63
N ILE A 412 -0.41 -49.12 4.60
CA ILE A 412 -0.40 -48.07 3.59
C ILE A 412 0.99 -47.96 2.97
N CYS A 413 1.10 -48.16 1.66
CA CYS A 413 2.38 -48.10 0.95
C CYS A 413 2.51 -46.86 0.08
N PHE A 414 3.64 -46.18 0.19
CA PHE A 414 4.05 -45.08 -0.69
C PHE A 414 5.23 -45.49 -1.54
N SER A 415 5.17 -45.17 -2.83
CA SER A 415 6.29 -45.34 -3.74
C SER A 415 6.38 -44.16 -4.70
N ALA A 416 7.61 -43.75 -5.02
CA ALA A 416 7.90 -42.82 -6.11
C ALA A 416 7.96 -43.53 -7.48
N GLY A 417 7.91 -44.87 -7.48
CA GLY A 417 7.82 -45.72 -8.66
C GLY A 417 6.42 -46.29 -8.89
N MET A 418 6.37 -47.47 -9.52
CA MET A 418 5.11 -48.17 -9.83
C MET A 418 4.98 -49.46 -9.02
N PHE A 419 3.75 -49.92 -8.81
CA PHE A 419 3.48 -51.26 -8.29
C PHE A 419 3.15 -52.18 -9.47
N SER A 420 3.72 -53.39 -9.48
CA SER A 420 3.48 -54.37 -10.55
C SER A 420 2.01 -54.83 -10.61
N GLU A 421 1.58 -55.42 -11.72
CA GLU A 421 0.22 -55.94 -11.85
C GLU A 421 -0.04 -57.10 -10.87
N GLU A 422 0.97 -57.92 -10.59
CA GLU A 422 0.91 -58.98 -9.57
C GLU A 422 0.73 -58.38 -8.18
N SER A 423 1.38 -57.24 -7.90
CA SER A 423 1.22 -56.52 -6.64
C SER A 423 -0.21 -56.02 -6.44
N LYS A 424 -0.82 -55.47 -7.51
CA LYS A 424 -2.21 -55.02 -7.50
C LYS A 424 -3.17 -56.18 -7.28
N ARG A 425 -3.00 -57.28 -8.02
CA ARG A 425 -3.80 -58.52 -7.83
C ARG A 425 -3.63 -59.09 -6.43
N PHE A 426 -2.42 -59.05 -5.87
CA PHE A 426 -2.18 -59.56 -4.53
C PHE A 426 -2.91 -58.76 -3.46
N ILE A 427 -3.05 -57.43 -3.58
CA ILE A 427 -3.76 -56.67 -2.55
C ILE A 427 -5.29 -56.76 -2.66
N GLU A 428 -5.84 -57.32 -3.74
CA GLU A 428 -7.29 -57.53 -3.86
C GLU A 428 -7.80 -58.37 -2.67
N GLY A 429 -8.72 -57.80 -1.90
CA GLY A 429 -9.27 -58.43 -0.69
C GLY A 429 -8.36 -58.38 0.55
N ARG A 430 -7.24 -57.65 0.51
CA ARG A 430 -6.32 -57.47 1.65
C ARG A 430 -6.32 -56.01 2.11
N PRO A 431 -6.07 -55.74 3.41
CA PRO A 431 -6.12 -54.39 3.97
C PRO A 431 -4.83 -53.60 3.67
N ILE A 432 -4.50 -53.44 2.38
CA ILE A 432 -3.30 -52.71 1.93
C ILE A 432 -3.71 -51.67 0.89
N ASP A 433 -3.43 -50.41 1.18
CA ASP A 433 -3.64 -49.29 0.26
C ASP A 433 -2.32 -48.90 -0.43
N LEU A 434 -2.35 -48.72 -1.75
CA LEU A 434 -1.18 -48.37 -2.56
C LEU A 434 -1.25 -46.92 -3.05
N TYR A 435 -0.22 -46.15 -2.73
CA TYR A 435 -0.01 -44.79 -3.19
C TYR A 435 1.17 -44.74 -4.14
N ASN A 436 0.86 -44.68 -5.43
CA ASN A 436 1.83 -44.53 -6.51
C ASN A 436 2.45 -43.11 -6.55
N LYS A 437 3.39 -42.90 -7.47
CA LYS A 437 4.06 -41.62 -7.70
C LYS A 437 3.12 -40.41 -7.72
N ASP A 438 2.02 -40.46 -8.45
CA ASP A 438 1.09 -39.33 -8.58
C ASP A 438 0.30 -39.06 -7.30
N SER A 439 0.00 -40.11 -6.53
CA SER A 439 -0.69 -39.99 -5.25
C SER A 439 0.25 -39.51 -4.15
N LEU A 440 1.49 -40.02 -4.13
CA LEU A 440 2.57 -39.53 -3.28
C LEU A 440 2.85 -38.05 -3.55
N LYS A 441 2.92 -37.63 -4.82
CA LYS A 441 3.11 -36.22 -5.20
C LYS A 441 2.04 -35.33 -4.58
N ARG A 442 0.76 -35.69 -4.72
CA ARG A 442 -0.37 -34.94 -4.13
C ARG A 442 -0.30 -34.84 -2.61
N ILE A 443 0.28 -35.84 -1.95
CA ILE A 443 0.48 -35.86 -0.49
C ILE A 443 1.63 -34.91 -0.10
N LEU A 444 2.76 -34.99 -0.80
CA LEU A 444 3.91 -34.11 -0.55
C LEU A 444 3.55 -32.62 -0.73
N ASP A 445 2.71 -32.28 -1.71
CA ASP A 445 2.26 -30.89 -1.94
C ASP A 445 1.43 -30.35 -0.77
N ARG A 446 0.62 -31.19 -0.13
CA ARG A 446 -0.24 -30.80 0.99
C ARG A 446 0.56 -30.59 2.27
N VAL A 447 1.61 -31.39 2.47
CA VAL A 447 2.54 -31.31 3.60
C VAL A 447 3.25 -29.94 3.69
N ASP A 448 3.47 -29.27 2.57
CA ASP A 448 4.02 -27.90 2.51
C ASP A 448 3.00 -26.82 2.87
N SER A 449 1.75 -27.01 2.47
CA SER A 449 0.68 -26.04 2.73
C SER A 449 0.16 -26.04 4.17
N GLY A 450 0.64 -26.96 5.01
CA GLY A 450 0.13 -27.16 6.38
C GLY A 450 -1.31 -27.68 6.44
N ARG A 451 -1.86 -28.18 5.33
CA ARG A 451 -3.24 -28.69 5.24
C ARG A 451 -3.28 -30.18 5.53
N GLN A 452 -4.26 -30.62 6.32
CA GLN A 452 -4.46 -32.03 6.64
C GLN A 452 -4.80 -32.87 5.40
N LEU A 453 -4.33 -34.12 5.37
CA LEU A 453 -4.56 -35.07 4.27
C LEU A 453 -5.88 -35.82 4.51
N SER A 454 -6.69 -35.98 3.45
CA SER A 454 -7.93 -36.77 3.53
C SER A 454 -7.62 -38.24 3.22
N GLY A 455 -7.76 -39.13 4.21
CA GLY A 455 -7.96 -40.56 3.96
C GLY A 455 -9.33 -40.75 3.30
N LYS A 456 -9.38 -41.48 2.17
CA LYS A 456 -10.66 -41.94 1.61
C LYS A 456 -11.02 -43.28 2.22
#